data_AF-A0A0C2FG75-F1
#
_entry.id   AF-A0A0C2FG75-F1
#
_cell.length_a   1.000
_cell.length_b   1.000
_cell.length_c   1.000
_cell.angle_alpha   90.00
_cell.angle_beta   90.00
_cell.angle_gamma   90.00
#
_symmetry.space_group_name_H-M   'P 1'
#
loop_
_entity.id
_entity.type
_entity.pdbx_description
1 polymer ?
#
loop_
_entity_poly.entity_id
_entity_poly.type
_entity_poly.pdbx_seq_one_letter_code
_entity_poly.pdbx_strand_id
1 'polypeptide(L)'
;MRILFILPALLATCLANVISEPLVAVSPGYAYAVDLDRAVSPSAFTCMKRSGYSTVFIRAYDPAGAGRFDVNAVNNIRNANKAGLGTEVFMTPQIRSSKRGSLQFRELYDGLRRGNIVVRTVWLQVRSAPGLQHDLTSSPGSYNVIN
;
A
#
# COMPACT_ATOMS: atom_id res chain seq x y z
N MET A 1 -23.91 38.33 -37.78
CA MET A 1 -22.48 38.42 -37.39
C MET A 1 -22.40 39.01 -35.99
N ARG A 2 -22.25 38.17 -34.97
CA ARG A 2 -22.07 38.56 -33.56
C ARG A 2 -20.75 37.93 -33.11
N ILE A 3 -19.74 38.78 -33.10
CA ILE A 3 -18.31 38.55 -32.86
C ILE A 3 -18.13 38.16 -31.38
N LEU A 4 -17.58 36.97 -31.10
CA LEU A 4 -16.15 36.73 -30.86
C LEU A 4 -15.59 37.45 -29.60
N PHE A 5 -16.09 37.12 -28.40
CA PHE A 5 -15.45 37.55 -27.13
C PHE A 5 -15.53 36.53 -25.97
N ILE A 6 -15.69 35.23 -26.24
CA ILE A 6 -15.68 34.20 -25.18
C ILE A 6 -14.56 33.18 -25.42
N LEU A 7 -13.34 33.65 -25.68
CA LEU A 7 -12.16 32.77 -25.80
C LEU A 7 -10.87 33.15 -25.06
N PRO A 8 -10.73 34.29 -24.34
CA PRO A 8 -9.53 34.49 -23.52
C PRO A 8 -9.66 34.00 -22.07
N ALA A 9 -10.87 33.69 -21.58
CA ALA A 9 -11.07 33.30 -20.17
C ALA A 9 -10.69 31.83 -19.85
N LEU A 10 -10.55 30.96 -20.85
CA LEU A 10 -10.21 29.54 -20.62
C LEU A 10 -8.70 29.23 -20.59
N LEU A 11 -7.83 30.21 -20.84
CA LEU A 11 -6.38 29.97 -20.89
C LEU A 11 -5.63 30.27 -19.58
N ALA A 12 -6.33 30.72 -18.53
CA ALA A 12 -5.71 31.21 -17.30
C ALA A 12 -5.71 30.21 -16.11
N THR A 13 -6.21 28.98 -16.27
CA THR A 13 -6.28 28.01 -15.15
C THR A 13 -5.18 26.95 -15.13
N CYS A 14 -4.22 26.97 -16.06
CA CYS A 14 -3.17 25.95 -16.14
C CYS A 14 -1.85 26.31 -15.43
N LEU A 15 -1.79 27.41 -14.66
CA LEU A 15 -0.58 27.83 -13.93
C LEU A 15 -0.73 27.75 -12.41
N ALA A 16 -1.51 26.77 -11.91
CA ALA A 16 -1.29 26.31 -10.56
C ALA A 16 0.02 25.50 -10.56
N ASN A 17 1.15 26.19 -10.37
CA ASN A 17 2.38 25.56 -9.93
C ASN A 17 2.04 24.84 -8.62
N VAL A 18 1.89 23.52 -8.70
CA VAL A 18 1.90 22.66 -7.52
C VAL A 18 3.25 22.94 -6.86
N ILE A 19 3.22 23.65 -5.73
CA ILE A 19 4.38 23.79 -4.87
C ILE A 19 4.77 22.36 -4.52
N SER A 20 5.83 21.86 -5.15
CA SER A 20 6.43 20.60 -4.76
C SER A 20 7.01 20.87 -3.39
N GLU A 21 6.35 20.38 -2.34
CA GLU A 21 7.00 20.28 -1.03
C GLU A 21 8.36 19.59 -1.27
N PRO A 22 9.46 20.14 -0.72
CA PRO A 22 10.74 19.50 -0.88
C PRO A 22 10.59 18.10 -0.30
N LEU A 23 10.77 17.08 -1.15
CA LEU A 23 10.94 15.71 -0.71
C LEU A 23 12.01 15.76 0.38
N VAL A 24 11.62 15.50 1.62
CA VAL A 24 12.55 15.42 2.74
C VAL A 24 13.61 14.41 2.31
N ALA A 25 14.80 14.91 1.98
CA ALA A 25 15.86 14.08 1.47
C ALA A 25 16.19 13.08 2.57
N VAL A 26 16.04 11.80 2.26
CA VAL A 26 16.28 10.76 3.23
C VAL A 26 17.76 10.80 3.61
N SER A 27 18.05 10.81 4.92
CA SER A 27 19.41 10.68 5.43
C SER A 27 20.07 9.42 4.82
N PRO A 28 21.36 9.46 4.43
CA PRO A 28 22.04 8.30 3.88
C PRO A 28 21.82 7.06 4.74
N GLY A 29 21.29 6.00 4.15
CA GLY A 29 21.00 4.72 4.83
C GLY A 29 19.54 4.48 5.21
N TYR A 30 18.65 5.44 5.00
CA TYR A 30 17.20 5.23 5.15
C TYR A 30 16.51 5.23 3.78
N ALA A 31 15.28 4.71 3.72
CA ALA A 31 14.43 4.83 2.54
C ALA A 31 12.96 4.91 2.93
N TYR A 32 12.13 5.62 2.16
CA TYR A 32 10.69 5.67 2.40
C TYR A 32 9.99 4.47 1.78
N ALA A 33 8.97 3.99 2.50
CA ALA A 33 8.05 2.96 2.05
C ALA A 33 6.62 3.27 2.51
N VAL A 34 5.63 2.63 1.87
CA VAL A 34 4.21 2.76 2.22
C VAL A 34 3.54 1.40 2.23
N ASP A 35 2.68 1.14 3.21
CA ASP A 35 1.83 -0.06 3.24
C ASP A 35 0.45 0.19 2.59
N LEU A 36 -0.04 -0.82 1.87
CA LEU A 36 -1.24 -0.74 1.04
C LEU A 36 -2.14 -1.95 1.29
N ASP A 37 -3.38 -1.70 1.70
CA ASP A 37 -4.38 -2.71 2.07
C ASP A 37 -5.56 -2.81 1.09
N ARG A 38 -5.50 -2.09 -0.04
CA ARG A 38 -6.55 -2.03 -1.06
C ARG A 38 -5.97 -2.01 -2.47
N ALA A 39 -6.83 -2.14 -3.48
CA ALA A 39 -6.44 -1.96 -4.87
C ALA A 39 -5.85 -0.56 -5.11
N VAL A 40 -4.71 -0.50 -5.81
CA VAL A 40 -4.03 0.75 -6.16
C VAL A 40 -3.78 0.79 -7.67
N SER A 41 -4.02 1.97 -8.27
CA SER A 41 -3.85 2.14 -9.72
C SER A 41 -2.37 2.18 -10.12
N PRO A 42 -2.04 1.82 -11.38
CA PRO A 42 -0.68 1.98 -11.90
C PRO A 42 -0.14 3.41 -11.84
N SER A 43 -1.02 4.40 -12.03
CA SER A 43 -0.65 5.83 -11.95
C SER A 43 -0.28 6.23 -10.52
N ALA A 44 -0.95 5.69 -9.50
CA ALA A 44 -0.61 5.93 -8.11
C ALA A 44 0.75 5.33 -7.74
N PHE A 45 1.09 4.13 -8.21
CA PHE A 45 2.44 3.58 -8.01
C PHE A 45 3.52 4.42 -8.71
N THR A 46 3.25 4.90 -9.92
CA THR A 46 4.15 5.83 -10.61
C THR A 46 4.34 7.12 -9.81
N CYS A 47 3.26 7.63 -9.20
CA CYS A 47 3.30 8.80 -8.32
C CYS A 47 4.19 8.54 -7.10
N MET A 48 3.96 7.42 -6.38
CA MET A 48 4.79 7.04 -5.22
C MET A 48 6.28 6.99 -5.58
N LYS A 49 6.64 6.39 -6.71
CA LYS A 49 8.04 6.34 -7.15
C LYS A 49 8.62 7.74 -7.39
N ARG A 50 7.87 8.62 -8.05
CA ARG A 50 8.28 10.02 -8.30
C ARG A 50 8.39 10.82 -7.01
N SER A 51 7.57 10.51 -6.02
CA SER A 51 7.60 11.07 -4.67
C SER A 51 8.63 10.40 -3.76
N GLY A 52 9.69 9.78 -4.30
CA GLY A 52 10.84 9.31 -3.52
C GLY A 52 10.63 8.03 -2.71
N TYR A 53 9.50 7.34 -2.84
CA TYR A 53 9.32 6.03 -2.22
C TYR A 53 10.14 4.98 -2.97
N SER A 54 10.77 4.09 -2.19
CA SER A 54 11.63 3.03 -2.72
C SER A 54 10.92 1.69 -2.78
N THR A 55 10.05 1.42 -1.81
CA THR A 55 9.41 0.11 -1.59
C THR A 55 7.96 0.31 -1.17
N VAL A 56 7.10 -0.68 -1.48
CA VAL A 56 5.73 -0.76 -0.96
C VAL A 56 5.50 -2.09 -0.25
N PHE A 57 4.74 -2.05 0.85
CA PHE A 57 4.29 -3.22 1.58
C PHE A 57 2.86 -3.52 1.18
N ILE A 58 2.63 -4.63 0.49
CA ILE A 58 1.32 -4.97 -0.06
C ILE A 58 0.68 -6.03 0.82
N ARG A 59 -0.55 -5.76 1.27
CA ARG A 59 -1.32 -6.77 2.00
C ARG A 59 -1.61 -7.94 1.07
N ALA A 60 -1.20 -9.13 1.48
CA ALA A 60 -1.46 -10.38 0.77
C ALA A 60 -2.48 -11.27 1.51
N TYR A 61 -2.85 -10.94 2.75
CA TYR A 61 -3.92 -11.61 3.47
C TYR A 61 -4.78 -10.61 4.24
N ASP A 62 -6.06 -10.62 3.92
CA ASP A 62 -7.11 -9.74 4.43
C ASP A 62 -7.80 -10.43 5.62
N PRO A 63 -7.89 -9.81 6.81
CA PRO A 63 -8.51 -10.41 7.97
C PRO A 63 -10.05 -10.38 7.89
N ALA A 64 -10.66 -9.77 6.87
CA ALA A 64 -12.11 -9.71 6.75
C ALA A 64 -12.79 -11.09 6.79
N GLY A 65 -13.94 -11.18 7.45
CA GLY A 65 -14.67 -12.44 7.64
C GLY A 65 -13.82 -13.46 8.39
N ALA A 66 -13.60 -14.64 7.79
CA ALA A 66 -12.75 -15.70 8.34
C ALA A 66 -11.26 -15.53 8.00
N GLY A 67 -10.87 -14.42 7.38
CA GLY A 67 -9.56 -14.25 6.77
C GLY A 67 -9.47 -14.92 5.39
N ARG A 68 -8.79 -14.26 4.46
CA ARG A 68 -8.62 -14.73 3.08
C ARG A 68 -7.39 -14.12 2.42
N PHE A 69 -6.91 -14.76 1.36
CA PHE A 69 -5.97 -14.13 0.44
C PHE A 69 -6.53 -12.80 -0.10
N ASP A 70 -5.71 -11.75 -0.09
CA ASP A 70 -6.09 -10.45 -0.67
C ASP A 70 -6.00 -10.54 -2.20
N VAL A 71 -7.14 -10.48 -2.87
CA VAL A 71 -7.25 -10.61 -4.32
C VAL A 71 -6.51 -9.52 -5.09
N ASN A 72 -6.22 -8.38 -4.44
CA ASN A 72 -5.51 -7.27 -5.07
C ASN A 72 -4.00 -7.44 -5.06
N ALA A 73 -3.47 -8.36 -4.23
CA ALA A 73 -2.04 -8.48 -3.97
C ALA A 73 -1.23 -8.68 -5.25
N VAL A 74 -1.64 -9.62 -6.11
CA VAL A 74 -0.91 -9.94 -7.36
C VAL A 74 -0.83 -8.73 -8.29
N ASN A 75 -1.96 -8.03 -8.50
CA ASN A 75 -2.00 -6.87 -9.40
C ASN A 75 -1.23 -5.68 -8.82
N ASN A 76 -1.35 -5.43 -7.52
CA ASN A 76 -0.56 -4.40 -6.85
C ASN A 76 0.94 -4.67 -6.96
N ILE A 77 1.40 -5.91 -6.74
CA ILE A 77 2.82 -6.27 -6.84
C ILE A 77 3.34 -6.04 -8.26
N ARG A 78 2.59 -6.50 -9.27
CA ARG A 78 2.98 -6.29 -10.68
C ARG A 78 3.02 -4.82 -11.06
N ASN A 79 2.04 -4.02 -10.62
CA ASN A 79 1.98 -2.59 -10.90
C ASN A 79 3.11 -1.82 -10.20
N ALA A 80 3.41 -2.16 -8.94
CA ALA A 80 4.51 -1.57 -8.19
C ALA A 80 5.87 -1.88 -8.85
N ASN A 81 6.11 -3.15 -9.20
CA ASN A 81 7.32 -3.57 -9.91
C ASN A 81 7.46 -2.84 -11.25
N LYS A 82 6.37 -2.71 -12.02
CA LYS A 82 6.35 -1.96 -13.28
C LYS A 82 6.66 -0.46 -13.09
N ALA A 83 6.31 0.11 -11.94
CA ALA A 83 6.64 1.49 -11.58
C ALA A 83 8.07 1.65 -11.02
N GLY A 84 8.84 0.55 -10.87
CA GLY A 84 10.20 0.59 -10.33
C GLY A 84 10.28 0.73 -8.81
N LEU A 85 9.22 0.34 -8.10
CA LEU A 85 9.21 0.19 -6.64
C LEU A 85 9.62 -1.23 -6.27
N GLY A 86 10.38 -1.38 -5.19
CA GLY A 86 10.51 -2.66 -4.51
C GLY A 86 9.17 -3.10 -3.91
N THR A 87 8.97 -4.41 -3.74
CA THR A 87 7.73 -4.95 -3.18
C THR A 87 8.03 -5.92 -2.06
N GLU A 88 7.44 -5.64 -0.91
CA GLU A 88 7.34 -6.54 0.23
C GLU A 88 5.86 -6.91 0.42
N VAL A 89 5.59 -8.05 1.05
CA VAL A 89 4.20 -8.47 1.32
C VAL A 89 3.98 -8.68 2.80
N PHE A 90 2.80 -8.32 3.28
CA PHE A 90 2.42 -8.57 4.66
C PHE A 90 1.08 -9.30 4.78
N MET A 91 0.89 -9.93 5.92
CA MET A 91 -0.32 -10.61 6.32
C MET A 91 -0.89 -9.92 7.55
N THR A 92 -2.20 -9.63 7.53
CA THR A 92 -2.95 -9.35 8.76
C THR A 92 -3.82 -10.58 9.05
N PRO A 93 -3.46 -11.44 10.02
CA PRO A 93 -4.24 -12.62 10.34
C PRO A 93 -5.61 -12.26 10.91
N GLN A 94 -6.62 -13.11 10.66
CA GLN A 94 -7.89 -13.04 11.39
C GLN A 94 -7.77 -13.91 12.65
N ILE A 95 -7.49 -13.26 13.78
CA ILE A 95 -7.20 -13.93 15.06
C ILE A 95 -8.43 -14.68 15.61
N ARG A 96 -9.65 -14.23 15.28
CA ARG A 96 -10.91 -14.87 15.71
C ARG A 96 -11.48 -15.87 14.70
N SER A 97 -10.70 -16.23 13.67
CA SER A 97 -11.11 -17.22 12.69
C SER A 97 -11.10 -18.63 13.28
N SER A 98 -11.94 -19.52 12.75
CA SER A 98 -11.78 -20.97 12.97
C SER A 98 -10.56 -21.54 12.25
N LYS A 99 -9.95 -20.80 11.31
CA LYS A 99 -8.72 -21.19 10.60
C LYS A 99 -7.50 -21.01 11.50
N ARG A 100 -6.71 -22.08 11.64
CA ARG A 100 -5.37 -22.01 12.25
C ARG A 100 -4.48 -21.03 11.49
N GLY A 101 -3.58 -20.34 12.18
CA GLY A 101 -2.63 -19.40 11.55
C GLY A 101 -1.82 -20.01 10.40
N SER A 102 -1.47 -21.30 10.50
CA SER A 102 -0.78 -22.03 9.42
C SER A 102 -1.63 -22.18 8.15
N LEU A 103 -2.94 -22.36 8.28
CA LEU A 103 -3.85 -22.42 7.13
C LEU A 103 -3.98 -21.03 6.50
N GLN A 104 -4.13 -20.00 7.32
CA GLN A 104 -4.18 -18.61 6.84
C GLN A 104 -2.89 -18.24 6.08
N PHE A 105 -1.71 -18.60 6.60
CA PHE A 105 -0.44 -18.38 5.90
C PHE A 105 -0.33 -19.20 4.60
N ARG A 106 -0.80 -20.45 4.60
CA ARG A 106 -0.81 -21.30 3.39
C ARG A 106 -1.69 -20.68 2.30
N GLU A 107 -2.86 -20.17 2.64
CA GLU A 107 -3.74 -19.48 1.69
C GLU A 107 -3.07 -18.25 1.06
N LEU A 108 -2.29 -17.49 1.85
CA LEU A 108 -1.45 -16.40 1.33
C LEU A 108 -0.41 -16.95 0.34
N TYR A 109 0.37 -17.93 0.78
CA TYR A 109 1.48 -18.49 -0.01
C TYR A 109 0.99 -19.07 -1.34
N ASP A 110 -0.07 -19.88 -1.30
CA ASP A 110 -0.66 -20.50 -2.49
C ASP A 110 -1.33 -19.46 -3.40
N GLY A 111 -1.89 -18.38 -2.84
CA GLY A 111 -2.42 -17.24 -3.61
C GLY A 111 -1.33 -16.54 -4.42
N LEU A 112 -0.20 -16.21 -3.78
CA LEU A 112 0.95 -15.60 -4.46
C LEU A 112 1.54 -16.53 -5.51
N ARG A 113 1.74 -17.82 -5.18
CA ARG A 113 2.29 -18.82 -6.10
C ARG A 113 1.42 -19.02 -7.34
N ARG A 114 0.09 -19.11 -7.18
CA ARG A 114 -0.86 -19.16 -8.32
C ARG A 114 -0.79 -17.89 -9.18
N GLY A 115 -0.47 -16.75 -8.59
CA GLY A 115 -0.21 -15.49 -9.28
C GLY A 115 1.17 -15.39 -9.93
N ASN A 116 1.98 -16.46 -9.91
CA ASN A 116 3.40 -16.47 -10.31
C ASN A 116 4.23 -15.40 -9.59
N ILE A 117 3.91 -15.13 -8.32
CA ILE A 117 4.68 -14.25 -7.45
C ILE A 117 5.51 -15.10 -6.49
N VAL A 118 6.81 -14.85 -6.47
CA VAL A 118 7.76 -15.43 -5.51
C VAL A 118 8.14 -14.32 -4.53
N VAL A 119 8.01 -14.60 -3.23
CA VAL A 119 8.40 -13.68 -2.16
C VAL A 119 9.47 -14.34 -1.29
N ARG A 120 10.42 -13.55 -0.79
CA ARG A 120 11.47 -14.02 0.12
C ARG A 120 11.02 -13.93 1.59
N THR A 121 10.24 -12.91 1.88
CA THR A 121 9.77 -12.58 3.23
C THR A 121 8.27 -12.33 3.19
N VAL A 122 7.58 -12.70 4.27
CA VAL A 122 6.20 -12.30 4.53
C VAL A 122 6.18 -11.65 5.91
N TRP A 123 5.80 -10.38 5.96
CA TRP A 123 5.71 -9.62 7.20
C TRP A 123 4.40 -9.93 7.91
N LEU A 124 4.46 -10.10 9.24
CA LEU A 124 3.27 -10.36 10.05
C LEU A 124 2.82 -9.08 10.74
N GLN A 125 1.63 -8.59 10.41
CA GLN A 125 1.04 -7.46 11.11
C GLN A 125 0.19 -7.95 12.28
N VAL A 126 0.70 -7.73 13.50
CA VAL A 126 0.00 -8.07 14.75
C VAL A 126 -0.90 -6.89 15.15
N ARG A 127 -2.20 -7.15 15.32
CA ARG A 127 -3.17 -6.16 15.81
C ARG A 127 -3.91 -6.74 17.02
N SER A 128 -4.35 -5.87 17.94
CA SER A 128 -5.23 -6.25 19.04
C SER A 128 -6.57 -6.78 18.52
N ALA A 129 -7.15 -7.76 19.20
CA ALA A 129 -8.46 -8.28 18.84
C ALA A 129 -9.54 -7.21 19.11
N PRO A 130 -10.58 -7.07 18.25
CA PRO A 130 -11.66 -6.10 18.47
C PRO A 130 -12.41 -6.43 19.78
N GLY A 131 -12.10 -5.75 20.88
CA GLY A 131 -12.69 -6.00 22.20
C GLY A 131 -11.69 -6.35 23.32
N LEU A 132 -10.39 -6.47 23.02
CA LEU A 132 -9.31 -6.41 24.03
C LEU A 132 -8.62 -5.05 24.02
N GLN A 133 -9.31 -4.02 23.52
CA GLN A 133 -8.84 -2.64 23.49
C GLN A 133 -8.95 -1.99 24.87
N HIS A 134 -8.36 -2.61 25.89
CA HIS A 134 -7.94 -1.85 27.06
C HIS A 134 -6.55 -1.29 26.74
N ASP A 135 -6.55 0.00 26.40
CA ASP A 135 -5.41 0.91 26.54
C ASP A 135 -4.25 0.81 25.52
N LEU A 136 -4.51 1.20 24.27
CA LEU A 136 -3.45 1.61 23.31
C LEU A 136 -3.75 2.95 22.63
N THR A 137 -4.69 3.74 23.15
CA THR A 137 -5.12 5.01 22.53
C THR A 137 -4.20 6.20 22.83
N SER A 138 -3.02 6.00 23.41
CA SER A 138 -2.07 7.08 23.72
C SER A 138 -0.80 7.11 22.87
N SER A 139 -0.67 6.29 21.82
CA SER A 139 0.48 6.40 20.90
C SER A 139 0.06 6.88 19.50
N PRO A 140 0.45 8.10 19.08
CA PRO A 140 0.29 8.55 17.70
C PRO A 140 1.30 7.80 16.84
N GLY A 141 0.89 6.63 16.38
CA GLY A 141 1.73 5.74 15.58
C GLY A 141 1.52 4.31 16.00
N SER A 142 0.63 3.62 15.31
CA SER A 142 0.74 2.16 15.20
C SER A 142 2.16 1.88 14.69
N TYR A 143 3.06 1.47 15.57
CA TYR A 143 4.41 1.09 15.21
C TYR A 143 4.32 -0.13 14.27
N ASN A 144 4.31 0.13 12.97
CA ASN A 144 4.67 -0.85 11.97
C ASN A 144 6.19 -1.04 12.11
N VAL A 145 6.60 -1.85 13.08
CA VAL A 145 7.98 -2.36 13.14
C VAL A 145 8.10 -3.37 12.01
N ILE A 146 8.46 -2.84 10.85
CA ILE A 146 9.04 -3.59 9.77
C ILE A 146 10.52 -3.21 9.83
N ASN A 147 11.29 -4.00 10.57
CA ASN A 147 12.74 -3.83 10.69
C ASN A 147 13.43 -3.93 9.33
#